data_AF-A0A6M0AQ97-F1
#
_entry.id   AF-A0A6M0AQ97-F1
#
_cell.length_a   1.000
_cell.length_b   1.000
_cell.length_c   1.000
_cell.angle_alpha   90.00
_cell.angle_beta   90.00
_cell.angle_gamma   90.00
#
_symmetry.space_group_name_H-M   'P 1'
#
loop_
_entity.id
_entity.type
_entity.pdbx_description
1 polymer ?
#
loop_
_entity_poly.entity_id
_entity_poly.type
_entity_poly.pdbx_seq_one_letter_code
_entity_poly.pdbx_strand_id
1 'polypeptide(L)'
;MTKHSELWRGQKWKHLRRNLFRLQRRVYKAVQAGDLRKARSLQKLILKSRSAQLLAIRQVTQLNQGKKTAGIDGKIALTYKERFGV
;
A
#
# COMPACT_ATOMS: atom_id res chain seq x y z
N MET A 1 -27.07 -2.07 2.08
CA MET A 1 -25.75 -2.74 2.06
C MET A 1 -24.71 -1.77 1.49
N THR A 2 -23.80 -1.25 2.31
CA THR A 2 -22.68 -0.42 1.84
C THR A 2 -21.71 -1.25 1.00
N LYS A 3 -21.59 -0.96 -0.29
CA LYS A 3 -20.61 -1.60 -1.17
C LYS A 3 -19.19 -1.22 -0.71
N HIS A 4 -18.46 -2.15 -0.11
CA HIS A 4 -17.07 -1.94 0.34
C HIS A 4 -16.11 -1.44 -0.76
N SER A 5 -16.45 -1.64 -2.04
CA SER A 5 -15.71 -1.08 -3.19
C SER A 5 -15.79 0.45 -3.30
N GLU A 6 -16.81 1.09 -2.71
CA GLU A 6 -16.98 2.55 -2.77
C GLU A 6 -16.01 3.30 -1.84
N LEU A 7 -15.57 2.66 -0.76
CA LEU A 7 -14.55 3.21 0.14
C LEU A 7 -13.22 3.50 -0.59
N TRP A 8 -12.88 2.73 -1.62
CA TRP A 8 -11.68 2.94 -2.44
C TRP A 8 -11.76 4.20 -3.30
N ARG A 9 -12.96 4.54 -3.80
CA ARG A 9 -13.18 5.76 -4.60
C ARG A 9 -13.10 7.01 -3.72
N GLY A 10 -13.60 6.94 -2.49
CA GLY A 10 -13.57 8.07 -1.54
C GLY A 10 -12.22 8.32 -0.86
N GLN A 11 -11.23 7.44 -1.01
CA GLN A 11 -9.96 7.57 -0.32
C GLN A 11 -9.15 8.76 -0.84
N LYS A 12 -8.66 9.61 0.07
CA LYS A 12 -7.81 10.79 -0.26
C LYS A 12 -6.39 10.37 -0.66
N TRP A 13 -6.22 9.73 -1.81
CA TRP A 13 -4.94 9.15 -2.29
C TRP A 13 -3.78 10.14 -2.33
N LYS A 14 -4.03 11.39 -2.73
CA LYS A 14 -3.01 12.47 -2.75
C LYS A 14 -2.50 12.79 -1.34
N HIS A 15 -3.33 12.65 -0.31
CA HIS A 15 -2.93 12.86 1.08
C HIS A 15 -2.10 11.68 1.60
N LEU A 16 -2.54 10.44 1.34
CA LEU A 16 -1.77 9.24 1.71
C LEU A 16 -0.37 9.24 1.09
N ARG A 17 -0.25 9.59 -0.20
CA ARG A 17 1.04 9.72 -0.89
C ARG A 17 1.94 10.76 -0.24
N ARG A 18 1.40 11.94 0.11
CA ARG A 18 2.15 12.99 0.80
C ARG A 18 2.67 12.53 2.16
N ASN A 19 1.87 11.80 2.93
CA ASN A 19 2.28 11.26 4.24
C ASN A 19 3.40 10.23 4.10
N LEU A 20 3.27 9.29 3.18
CA LEU A 20 4.32 8.29 2.91
C LEU A 20 5.62 8.97 2.44
N PHE A 21 5.52 9.92 1.51
CA PHE A 21 6.67 10.64 0.97
C PHE A 21 7.44 11.41 2.07
N ARG A 22 6.74 12.02 3.03
CA ARG A 22 7.39 12.68 4.18
C ARG A 22 8.20 11.69 5.03
N LEU A 23 7.69 10.49 5.27
CA LEU A 23 8.42 9.45 6.00
C LEU A 23 9.64 8.96 5.20
N GLN A 24 9.48 8.71 3.91
CA GLN A 24 10.58 8.31 3.02
C GLN A 24 11.68 9.38 2.96
N ARG A 25 11.31 10.67 2.88
CA ARG A 25 12.28 11.77 2.92
C ARG A 25 13.03 11.86 4.23
N ARG A 26 12.39 11.52 5.36
CA ARG A 26 13.06 11.42 6.66
C ARG A 26 14.05 10.26 6.70
N VAL A 27 13.72 9.11 6.10
CA VAL A 27 14.66 7.99 5.94
C VAL A 27 15.86 8.44 5.13
N TYR A 28 15.65 9.08 3.97
CA TYR A 28 16.72 9.60 3.12
C TYR A 28 17.67 10.53 3.90
N LYS A 29 17.11 11.52 4.62
CA LYS A 29 17.92 12.45 5.44
C LYS A 29 18.70 11.73 6.55
N ALA A 30 18.11 10.73 7.20
CA ALA A 30 18.78 9.96 8.25
C ALA A 30 19.95 9.14 7.68
N VAL A 31 19.75 8.50 6.53
CA VAL A 31 20.83 7.77 5.82
C VAL A 31 21.93 8.71 5.37
N GLN A 32 21.58 9.85 4.78
CA GLN A 32 22.56 10.87 4.35
C GLN A 32 23.43 11.38 5.51
N ALA A 33 22.86 11.49 6.71
CA ALA A 33 23.57 11.90 7.92
C ALA A 33 24.33 10.76 8.62
N GLY A 34 24.31 9.53 8.10
CA GLY A 34 24.93 8.35 8.72
C GLY A 34 24.16 7.77 9.92
N ASP A 35 22.99 8.32 10.27
CA ASP A 35 22.18 7.86 11.40
C ASP A 35 21.31 6.64 11.01
N LEU A 36 21.95 5.49 10.93
CA LEU A 36 21.32 4.23 10.54
C LEU A 36 20.30 3.73 11.57
N ARG A 37 20.48 4.07 12.86
CA ARG A 37 19.52 3.69 13.91
C ARG A 37 18.19 4.40 13.70
N LYS A 38 18.23 5.71 13.40
CA LYS A 38 17.03 6.50 13.07
C LYS A 38 16.42 6.07 11.74
N ALA A 39 17.24 5.79 10.72
CA ALA A 39 16.74 5.26 9.45
C ALA A 39 15.93 3.96 9.65
N ARG A 40 16.45 3.02 10.46
CA ARG A 40 15.77 1.76 10.79
C ARG A 40 14.47 1.98 11.56
N SER A 41 14.46 2.92 12.51
CA SER A 41 13.24 3.29 13.25
C SER A 41 12.17 3.86 12.31
N LEU A 42 12.56 4.74 11.37
CA LEU A 42 11.66 5.33 10.39
C LEU A 42 11.13 4.30 9.38
N GLN A 43 11.94 3.33 8.96
CA GLN A 43 11.49 2.20 8.15
C GLN A 43 10.42 1.38 8.88
N LYS A 44 10.64 1.06 10.17
CA LYS A 44 9.62 0.38 11.00
C LYS A 44 8.33 1.19 11.10
N LEU A 45 8.43 2.52 11.19
CA LEU A 45 7.26 3.41 11.19
C LEU A 45 6.50 3.37 9.85
N ILE A 46 7.22 3.31 8.72
CA ILE A 46 6.60 3.16 7.40
C ILE A 46 5.81 1.84 7.31
N LEU A 47 6.38 0.72 7.78
CA LEU A 47 5.71 -0.58 7.78
C LEU A 47 4.39 -0.60 8.57
N LYS A 48 4.33 0.17 9.66
CA LYS A 48 3.12 0.33 10.49
C LYS A 48 2.15 1.40 9.96
N SER A 49 2.53 2.16 8.93
CA SER A 49 1.72 3.27 8.43
C SER A 49 0.54 2.78 7.60
N ARG A 50 -0.68 3.14 8.02
CA ARG A 50 -1.90 2.92 7.22
C ARG A 50 -1.83 3.54 5.82
N SER A 51 -1.14 4.70 5.70
CA SER A 51 -0.93 5.33 4.40
C SER A 51 -0.06 4.47 3.48
N ALA A 52 0.99 3.85 4.02
CA ALA A 52 1.85 2.95 3.27
C ALA A 52 1.11 1.67 2.86
N GLN A 53 0.40 1.06 3.81
CA GLN A 53 -0.38 -0.17 3.58
C GLN A 53 -1.44 0.02 2.49
N LEU A 54 -2.26 1.06 2.57
CA LEU A 54 -3.30 1.32 1.55
C LEU A 54 -2.71 1.59 0.16
N LEU A 55 -1.58 2.29 0.07
CA LEU A 55 -0.91 2.52 -1.20
C LEU A 55 -0.29 1.24 -1.77
N ALA A 56 0.28 0.39 -0.93
CA ALA A 56 0.82 -0.91 -1.34
C ALA A 56 -0.30 -1.83 -1.87
N ILE A 57 -1.41 -1.93 -1.14
CA ILE A 57 -2.57 -2.70 -1.60
C ILE A 57 -3.11 -2.12 -2.91
N ARG A 58 -3.21 -0.79 -3.04
CA ARG A 58 -3.63 -0.15 -4.30
C ARG A 58 -2.70 -0.50 -5.46
N GLN A 59 -1.40 -0.47 -5.21
CA GLN A 59 -0.40 -0.77 -6.22
C GLN A 59 -0.60 -2.18 -6.77
N VAL A 60 -0.68 -3.17 -5.88
CA VAL A 60 -0.88 -4.58 -6.26
C VAL A 60 -2.23 -4.82 -6.91
N THR A 61 -3.31 -4.31 -6.32
CA THR A 61 -4.67 -4.66 -6.75
C THR A 61 -5.19 -3.85 -7.93
N GLN A 62 -4.68 -2.63 -8.15
CA GLN A 62 -5.24 -1.70 -9.14
C GLN A 62 -4.25 -1.21 -10.18
N LEU A 63 -2.97 -1.04 -9.84
CA LEU A 63 -2.00 -0.32 -10.70
C LEU A 63 -1.00 -1.25 -11.39
N ASN A 64 -0.63 -2.36 -10.78
CA ASN A 64 0.31 -3.32 -11.37
C ASN A 64 -0.22 -3.85 -12.72
N GLN A 65 0.67 -3.93 -13.72
CA GLN A 65 0.34 -4.45 -15.04
C GLN A 65 -0.12 -5.92 -14.97
N GLY A 66 0.54 -6.71 -14.13
CA GLY A 66 0.21 -8.12 -13.87
C GLY A 66 -1.00 -8.35 -12.96
N LYS A 67 -1.80 -7.32 -12.60
CA LYS A 67 -3.02 -7.51 -11.77
C LYS A 67 -4.08 -8.40 -12.43
N LYS A 68 -3.93 -8.66 -13.73
CA LYS A 68 -4.77 -9.54 -14.53
C LYS A 68 -4.07 -10.86 -14.90
N THR A 69 -2.87 -11.09 -14.40
CA THR A 69 -2.10 -12.32 -14.64
C THR A 69 -2.45 -13.32 -13.55
N ALA A 70 -2.78 -14.55 -13.96
CA ALA A 70 -3.04 -15.63 -13.03
C ALA A 70 -1.76 -15.97 -12.23
N GLY A 71 -1.93 -16.27 -10.94
CA GLY A 71 -0.87 -16.91 -10.16
C GLY A 71 -0.60 -18.34 -10.64
N ILE A 72 0.34 -19.02 -9.96
CA ILE A 72 0.61 -20.46 -10.18
C ILE A 72 -0.65 -21.30 -9.93
N ASP A 73 -1.57 -20.81 -9.09
CA ASP A 73 -2.88 -21.39 -8.81
C ASP A 73 -3.91 -21.18 -9.94
N GLY A 74 -3.53 -20.53 -11.04
CA GLY A 74 -4.41 -20.26 -12.19
C GLY A 74 -5.45 -19.17 -11.95
N LYS A 75 -5.45 -18.49 -10.79
CA LYS A 75 -6.46 -17.48 -10.44
C LYS A 75 -5.93 -16.07 -10.64
N ILE A 76 -6.68 -15.26 -11.40
CA ILE A 76 -6.31 -13.89 -11.78
C ILE A 76 -6.69 -12.87 -10.71
N ALA A 77 -7.97 -12.83 -10.36
CA ALA A 77 -8.50 -11.97 -9.31
C ALA A 77 -9.80 -12.60 -8.83
N LEU A 78 -9.86 -12.93 -7.53
CA LEU A 78 -11.08 -13.45 -6.93
C LEU A 78 -12.21 -12.43 -7.13
N THR A 79 -13.33 -12.89 -7.66
CA THR A 79 -14.60 -12.17 -7.68
C THR A 79 -15.07 -11.91 -6.25
N TYR A 80 -16.04 -11.00 -6.08
CA TYR A 80 -16.58 -10.68 -4.76
C TYR A 80 -17.07 -11.95 -4.02
N LYS A 81 -17.77 -12.84 -4.75
CA LYS A 81 -18.28 -14.11 -4.23
C LYS A 81 -17.16 -15.04 -3.75
N GLU A 82 -16.13 -15.21 -4.58
CA GLU A 82 -14.98 -16.07 -4.26
C GLU A 82 -14.15 -15.55 -3.08
N ARG A 83 -14.17 -14.24 -2.78
CA ARG A 83 -13.47 -13.67 -1.62
C ARG A 83 -14.17 -13.89 -0.29
N PHE A 84 -15.50 -13.93 -0.29
CA PHE A 84 -16.31 -13.98 0.92
C PHE A 84 -17.02 -15.33 1.13
N GLY A 85 -16.89 -16.27 0.18
CA GLY A 85 -17.50 -17.59 0.29
C GLY A 85 -19.04 -17.54 0.29
N VAL A 86 -19.63 -16.61 -0.46
CA VAL A 86 -21.08 -16.41 -0.60
C VAL A 86 -21.49 -16.50 -2.07
#